data_AF-A0A522HCQ4-F1
#
_entry.id   AF-A0A522HCQ4-F1
#
_cell.length_a   1.000
_cell.length_b   1.000
_cell.length_c   1.000
_cell.angle_alpha   90.00
_cell.angle_beta   90.00
_cell.angle_gamma   90.00
#
_symmetry.space_group_name_H-M   'P 1'
#
loop_
_entity.id
_entity.type
_entity.pdbx_description
1 polymer ?
#
loop_
_entity_poly.entity_id
_entity_poly.type
_entity_poly.pdbx_seq_one_letter_code
_entity_poly.pdbx_strand_id
1 'polypeptide(L)'
;MRRWNGWGDDSVEAPLHAGALHFLRAHVGAASPPTDVALTTALEQVQRQTSRLPAHPLVSTDAQARLRASFGHSLGDWLRLRFGRIGAVTDGVAWPESSGQVRELLDWAQQVQAVMVPCGGATSVVGHLRPPSSGRPMLTVMLERMRRLVRLDALAQLATFEAGVAGPDLEAQLRAQGWMLGH
;
A
#
# COMPACT_ATOMS: atom_id res chain seq x y z
N MET A 1 1.48 -5.80 12.42
CA MET A 1 1.89 -4.91 11.30
C MET A 1 1.48 -5.59 10.00
N ARG A 2 1.25 -4.83 8.92
CA ARG A 2 0.93 -5.49 7.64
C ARG A 2 2.08 -6.38 7.16
N ARG A 3 1.75 -7.62 6.80
CA ARG A 3 2.68 -8.59 6.21
C ARG A 3 3.32 -7.99 4.97
N TRP A 4 4.65 -8.02 4.88
CA TRP A 4 5.38 -7.30 3.84
C TRP A 4 5.43 -8.04 2.49
N ASN A 5 5.30 -9.36 2.49
CA ASN A 5 5.36 -10.24 1.31
C ASN A 5 4.09 -11.09 1.13
N GLY A 6 2.95 -10.63 1.64
CA GLY A 6 1.70 -11.38 1.59
C GLY A 6 0.48 -10.53 1.98
N TRP A 7 -0.60 -11.20 2.35
CA TRP A 7 -1.84 -10.54 2.76
C TRP A 7 -2.00 -10.48 4.28
N GLY A 8 -2.70 -9.45 4.76
CA GLY A 8 -3.14 -9.33 6.14
C GLY A 8 -2.08 -8.81 7.12
N ASP A 9 -2.38 -8.98 8.40
CA ASP A 9 -1.48 -8.65 9.50
C ASP A 9 -0.53 -9.81 9.79
N ASP A 10 0.71 -9.52 10.17
CA ASP A 10 1.71 -10.51 10.55
C ASP A 10 1.39 -11.23 11.88
N SER A 11 0.52 -10.66 12.72
CA SER A 11 0.02 -11.30 13.93
C SER A 11 -1.05 -12.37 13.68
N VAL A 12 -1.59 -12.45 12.46
CA VAL A 12 -2.65 -13.40 12.11
C VAL A 12 -2.05 -14.55 11.30
N GLU A 13 -2.07 -15.74 11.90
CA GLU A 13 -1.78 -16.99 11.22
C GLU A 13 -3.06 -17.83 11.07
N ALA A 14 -3.37 -18.20 9.82
CA ALA A 14 -4.51 -19.04 9.49
C ALA A 14 -4.03 -20.25 8.68
N PRO A 15 -3.41 -21.27 9.32
CA PRO A 15 -2.96 -22.46 8.63
C PRO A 15 -4.15 -23.23 8.06
N LEU A 16 -3.94 -23.89 6.93
CA LEU A 16 -4.94 -24.78 6.35
C LEU A 16 -5.13 -26.01 7.24
N HIS A 17 -6.38 -26.33 7.55
CA HIS A 17 -6.74 -27.53 8.28
C HIS A 17 -6.48 -28.80 7.43
N ALA A 18 -6.36 -29.95 8.08
CA ALA A 18 -5.98 -31.22 7.44
C ALA A 18 -6.87 -31.62 6.25
N GLY A 19 -8.18 -31.36 6.35
CA GLY A 19 -9.15 -31.60 5.27
C GLY A 19 -8.84 -30.78 4.00
N ALA A 20 -8.59 -29.48 4.14
CA ALA A 20 -8.18 -28.62 3.02
C ALA A 20 -6.84 -29.05 2.41
N LEU A 21 -5.86 -29.46 3.23
CA LEU A 21 -4.58 -29.97 2.73
C LEU A 21 -4.76 -31.28 1.94
N HIS A 22 -5.61 -32.18 2.41
CA HIS A 22 -5.94 -33.42 1.70
C HIS A 22 -6.61 -33.11 0.36
N PHE A 23 -7.62 -32.23 0.36
CA PHE A 23 -8.32 -31.78 -0.85
C PHE A 23 -7.34 -31.23 -1.89
N LEU A 24 -6.43 -30.33 -1.49
CA LEU A 24 -5.44 -29.76 -2.39
C LEU A 24 -4.50 -30.83 -2.96
N ARG A 25 -3.95 -31.73 -2.13
CA ARG A 25 -3.07 -32.81 -2.61
C ARG A 25 -3.75 -33.71 -3.64
N ALA A 26 -5.04 -33.98 -3.47
CA ALA A 26 -5.80 -34.80 -4.41
C ALA A 26 -6.01 -34.12 -5.77
N HIS A 27 -6.15 -32.78 -5.81
CA HIS A 27 -6.48 -32.04 -7.04
C HIS A 27 -5.27 -31.44 -7.76
N VAL A 28 -4.26 -30.96 -7.02
CA VAL A 28 -3.07 -30.31 -7.59
C VAL A 28 -1.77 -31.09 -7.36
N GLY A 29 -1.83 -32.21 -6.62
CA GLY A 29 -0.68 -33.06 -6.34
C GLY A 29 0.15 -32.61 -5.14
N ALA A 30 1.27 -33.31 -4.93
CA ALA A 30 2.24 -32.93 -3.90
C ALA A 30 3.03 -31.68 -4.34
N ALA A 31 3.24 -30.76 -3.40
CA ALA A 31 4.00 -29.53 -3.64
C ALA A 31 5.09 -29.37 -2.58
N SER A 32 6.21 -28.77 -2.97
CA SER A 32 7.25 -28.33 -2.05
C SER A 32 7.11 -26.82 -1.84
N PRO A 33 6.99 -26.35 -0.58
CA PRO A 33 6.88 -24.92 -0.32
C PRO A 33 8.17 -24.20 -0.74
N PRO A 34 8.09 -23.05 -1.42
CA PRO A 34 9.26 -22.25 -1.71
C PRO A 34 9.82 -21.61 -0.43
N THR A 35 11.12 -21.34 -0.42
CA THR A 35 11.75 -20.53 0.62
C THR A 35 11.59 -19.06 0.27
N ASP A 36 10.91 -18.31 1.14
CA ASP A 36 10.76 -16.87 0.98
C ASP A 36 12.07 -16.15 1.31
N VAL A 37 12.38 -15.10 0.54
CA VAL A 37 13.51 -14.21 0.82
C VAL A 37 13.27 -13.47 2.15
N ALA A 38 14.35 -13.19 2.89
CA ALA A 38 14.26 -12.36 4.08
C ALA A 38 13.97 -10.89 3.73
N LEU A 39 13.22 -10.20 4.60
CA LEU A 39 12.94 -8.76 4.45
C LEU A 39 14.24 -7.96 4.40
N THR A 40 15.25 -8.31 5.20
CA THR A 40 16.56 -7.65 5.22
C THR A 40 17.22 -7.67 3.85
N THR A 41 17.24 -8.81 3.17
CA THR A 41 17.77 -8.95 1.80
C THR A 41 16.99 -8.10 0.79
N ALA A 42 15.67 -8.00 0.92
CA ALA A 42 14.86 -7.13 0.07
C ALA A 42 15.15 -5.64 0.33
N LEU A 43 15.34 -5.24 1.60
CA LEU A 43 15.69 -3.87 1.98
C LEU A 43 17.08 -3.48 1.48
N GLU A 44 18.07 -4.37 1.56
CA GLU A 44 19.40 -4.14 0.99
C GLU A 44 19.34 -3.86 -0.52
N GLN A 45 18.46 -4.55 -1.26
CA GLN A 45 18.24 -4.27 -2.68
C GLN A 45 17.68 -2.87 -2.93
N VAL A 46 16.79 -2.40 -2.05
CA VAL A 46 16.21 -1.05 -2.16
C VAL A 46 17.21 0.03 -1.73
N GLN A 47 18.01 -0.22 -0.69
CA GLN A 47 19.03 0.72 -0.21
C GLN A 47 20.10 1.01 -1.28
N ARG A 48 20.42 0.03 -2.13
CA ARG A 48 21.30 0.22 -3.29
C ARG A 48 20.69 1.11 -4.39
N GLN A 49 19.39 1.41 -4.32
CA GLN A 49 18.71 2.30 -5.26
C GLN A 49 18.63 3.71 -4.67
N THR A 50 19.44 4.63 -5.19
CA THR A 50 19.39 6.05 -4.81
C THR A 50 18.07 6.66 -5.26
N SER A 51 17.39 7.38 -4.35
CA SER A 51 16.23 8.19 -4.71
C SER A 51 16.65 9.29 -5.67
N ARG A 52 15.87 9.49 -6.73
CA ARG A 52 16.07 10.57 -7.72
C ARG A 52 15.34 11.86 -7.33
N LEU A 53 14.58 11.86 -6.24
CA LEU A 53 13.85 13.03 -5.76
C LEU A 53 14.77 13.97 -4.97
N PRO A 54 14.65 15.29 -5.15
CA PRO A 54 15.23 16.26 -4.22
C PRO A 54 14.65 16.08 -2.81
N ALA A 55 15.38 16.54 -1.79
CA ALA A 55 14.89 16.52 -0.42
C ALA A 55 13.64 17.40 -0.26
N HIS A 56 12.64 16.90 0.46
CA HIS A 56 11.43 17.64 0.79
C HIS A 56 10.95 17.23 2.20
N PRO A 57 10.52 18.17 3.07
CA PRO A 57 10.16 17.85 4.46
C PRO A 57 9.08 16.79 4.62
N LEU A 58 8.13 16.73 3.68
CA LEU A 58 7.02 15.76 3.68
C LEU A 58 7.36 14.41 3.00
N VAL A 59 8.55 14.26 2.42
CA VAL A 59 8.92 13.08 1.62
C VAL A 59 10.01 12.28 2.32
N SER A 60 9.70 11.02 2.63
CA SER A 60 10.67 10.04 3.11
C SER A 60 11.28 9.26 1.95
N THR A 61 12.59 9.07 2.00
CA THR A 61 13.35 8.19 1.09
C THR A 61 13.79 6.89 1.75
N ASP A 62 13.24 6.57 2.93
CA ASP A 62 13.52 5.34 3.66
C ASP A 62 13.24 4.09 2.81
N ALA A 63 14.14 3.11 2.88
CA ALA A 63 14.09 1.92 2.04
C ALA A 63 12.85 1.05 2.36
N GLN A 64 12.47 0.94 3.63
CA GLN A 64 11.31 0.15 4.03
C GLN A 64 10.01 0.81 3.62
N ALA A 65 9.90 2.13 3.78
CA ALA A 65 8.78 2.91 3.27
C ALA A 65 8.61 2.73 1.75
N ARG A 66 9.68 2.94 0.99
CA ARG A 66 9.68 2.81 -0.48
C ARG A 66 9.31 1.40 -0.93
N LEU A 67 9.85 0.37 -0.26
CA LEU A 67 9.50 -1.02 -0.54
C LEU A 67 7.99 -1.25 -0.35
N ARG A 68 7.44 -0.87 0.80
CA ARG A 68 6.02 -1.09 1.14
C ARG A 68 5.06 -0.30 0.27
N ALA A 69 5.48 0.83 -0.27
CA ALA A 69 4.66 1.72 -1.11
C ALA A 69 4.72 1.38 -2.62
N SER A 70 5.44 0.33 -3.03
CA SER A 70 5.69 0.02 -4.45
C SER A 70 4.96 -1.21 -4.97
N PHE A 71 4.27 -1.96 -4.11
CA PHE A 71 3.63 -3.23 -4.46
C PHE A 71 2.19 -3.27 -3.97
N GLY A 72 1.34 -3.94 -4.75
CA GLY A 72 0.00 -4.33 -4.31
C GLY A 72 -0.03 -5.81 -3.92
N HIS A 73 -1.17 -6.45 -4.19
CA HIS A 73 -1.43 -7.86 -3.91
C HIS A 73 -1.75 -8.67 -5.18
N SER A 74 -1.22 -8.24 -6.33
CA SER A 74 -1.24 -9.09 -7.52
C SER A 74 -0.34 -10.32 -7.31
N LEU A 75 -0.64 -11.43 -8.00
CA LEU A 75 0.24 -12.61 -7.98
C LEU A 75 1.68 -12.24 -8.38
N GLY A 76 1.83 -11.38 -9.39
CA GLY A 76 3.14 -10.90 -9.84
C GLY A 76 3.90 -10.14 -8.76
N ASP A 77 3.22 -9.32 -7.96
CA ASP A 77 3.83 -8.59 -6.85
C ASP A 77 4.25 -9.54 -5.73
N TRP A 78 3.40 -10.52 -5.38
CA TRP A 78 3.76 -11.54 -4.39
C TRP A 78 4.96 -12.38 -4.81
N LEU A 79 5.01 -12.83 -6.07
CA LEU A 79 6.18 -13.56 -6.57
C LEU A 79 7.44 -12.70 -6.48
N ARG A 80 7.36 -11.40 -6.77
CA ARG A 80 8.52 -10.50 -6.65
C ARG A 80 8.99 -10.36 -5.22
N LEU A 81 8.07 -10.13 -4.29
CA LEU A 81 8.38 -9.96 -2.87
C LEU A 81 8.93 -11.25 -2.28
N ARG A 82 8.26 -12.39 -2.50
CA ARG A 82 8.66 -13.69 -1.94
C ARG A 82 9.97 -14.22 -2.51
N PHE A 83 10.24 -14.00 -3.79
CA PHE A 83 11.48 -14.47 -4.44
C PHE A 83 12.57 -13.39 -4.58
N GLY A 84 12.42 -12.24 -3.91
CA GLY A 84 13.44 -11.18 -3.90
C GLY A 84 13.71 -10.54 -5.26
N ARG A 85 12.74 -10.54 -6.18
CA ARG A 85 12.81 -9.88 -7.49
C ARG A 85 12.20 -8.48 -7.43
N ILE A 86 12.70 -7.66 -6.49
CA ILE A 86 12.12 -6.35 -6.13
C ILE A 86 12.08 -5.41 -7.34
N GLY A 87 13.19 -5.24 -8.05
CA GLY A 87 13.26 -4.30 -9.17
C GLY A 87 13.14 -2.85 -8.69
N ALA A 88 12.64 -1.96 -9.56
CA ALA A 88 12.48 -0.55 -9.24
C ALA A 88 11.35 -0.32 -8.22
N VAL A 89 11.63 0.52 -7.22
CA VAL A 89 10.65 1.02 -6.25
C VAL A 89 10.45 2.53 -6.39
N THR A 90 9.37 3.05 -5.82
CA THR A 90 9.12 4.51 -5.75
C THR A 90 10.33 5.24 -5.17
N ASP A 91 10.61 6.45 -5.63
CA ASP A 91 11.76 7.24 -5.18
C ASP A 91 11.51 7.86 -3.81
N GLY A 92 10.26 8.09 -3.43
CA GLY A 92 9.89 8.62 -2.13
C GLY A 92 8.45 8.35 -1.75
N VAL A 93 8.15 8.51 -0.46
CA VAL A 93 6.84 8.28 0.13
C VAL A 93 6.44 9.46 1.00
N ALA A 94 5.21 9.93 0.87
CA ALA A 94 4.64 10.98 1.72
C ALA A 94 3.36 10.49 2.41
N TRP A 95 3.09 11.01 3.61
CA TRP A 95 1.87 10.75 4.39
C TRP A 95 1.23 12.07 4.79
N PRO A 96 0.54 12.77 3.86
CA PRO A 96 -0.15 13.99 4.19
C PRO A 96 -1.24 13.74 5.23
N GLU A 97 -1.50 14.75 6.05
CA GLU A 97 -2.52 14.78 7.10
C GLU A 97 -3.60 15.83 6.80
N SER A 98 -3.49 16.53 5.66
CA SER A 98 -4.45 17.54 5.22
C SER A 98 -4.42 17.75 3.71
N SER A 99 -5.52 18.29 3.17
CA SER A 99 -5.60 18.72 1.77
C SER A 99 -4.57 19.81 1.40
N GLY A 100 -4.12 20.60 2.38
CA GLY A 100 -3.06 21.59 2.19
C GLY A 100 -1.71 20.92 1.88
N GLN A 101 -1.35 19.88 2.63
CA GLN A 101 -0.13 19.10 2.37
C GLN A 101 -0.21 18.32 1.05
N VAL A 102 -1.40 17.83 0.66
CA VAL A 102 -1.58 17.23 -0.67
C VAL A 102 -1.32 18.25 -1.78
N ARG A 103 -1.79 19.50 -1.62
CA ARG A 103 -1.52 20.58 -2.57
C ARG A 103 -0.03 20.91 -2.65
N GLU A 104 0.65 21.05 -1.50
CA GLU A 104 2.09 21.28 -1.43
C GLU A 104 2.88 20.20 -2.19
N LEU A 105 2.51 18.93 -2.01
CA LEU A 105 3.13 17.80 -2.71
C LEU A 105 2.85 17.81 -4.21
N LEU A 106 1.64 18.18 -4.64
CA LEU A 106 1.28 18.33 -6.06
C LEU A 106 2.12 19.41 -6.74
N ASP A 107 2.20 20.60 -6.13
CA ASP A 107 2.95 21.74 -6.65
C ASP A 107 4.45 21.41 -6.72
N TRP A 108 4.99 20.78 -5.67
CA TRP A 108 6.38 20.34 -5.63
C TRP A 108 6.67 19.25 -6.67
N ALA A 109 5.80 18.23 -6.79
CA ALA A 109 5.97 17.15 -7.77
C ALA A 109 5.97 17.69 -9.21
N GLN A 110 5.17 18.73 -9.49
CA GLN A 110 5.19 19.41 -10.77
C GLN A 110 6.54 20.11 -11.03
N GLN A 111 7.09 20.83 -10.04
CA GLN A 111 8.37 21.54 -10.15
C GLN A 111 9.54 20.58 -10.43
N VAL A 112 9.60 19.44 -9.75
CA VAL A 112 10.67 18.43 -9.91
C VAL A 112 10.37 17.39 -10.99
N GLN A 113 9.26 17.57 -11.71
CA GLN A 113 8.76 16.64 -12.72
C GLN A 113 8.64 15.18 -12.23
N ALA A 114 8.19 14.98 -10.98
CA ALA A 114 7.91 13.66 -10.45
C ALA A 114 6.54 13.12 -10.90
N VAL A 115 6.45 11.81 -11.12
CA VAL A 115 5.17 11.12 -11.26
C VAL A 115 4.61 10.91 -9.86
N MET A 116 3.44 11.45 -9.58
CA MET A 116 2.78 11.27 -8.28
C MET A 116 1.69 10.21 -8.38
N VAL A 117 1.73 9.22 -7.49
CA VAL A 117 0.73 8.15 -7.43
C VAL A 117 0.05 8.18 -6.05
N PRO A 118 -1.25 8.51 -5.97
CA PRO A 118 -1.99 8.39 -4.72
C PRO A 118 -2.21 6.92 -4.38
N CYS A 119 -2.08 6.58 -3.10
CA CYS A 119 -2.28 5.23 -2.60
C CYS A 119 -3.17 5.27 -1.35
N GLY A 120 -4.30 4.57 -1.41
CA GLY A 120 -5.17 4.33 -0.26
C GLY A 120 -4.67 3.13 0.55
N GLY A 121 -5.44 2.03 0.53
CA GLY A 121 -5.10 0.81 1.26
C GLY A 121 -3.94 -0.02 0.69
N ALA A 122 -3.35 0.35 -0.45
CA ALA A 122 -2.38 -0.46 -1.20
C ALA A 122 -2.88 -1.86 -1.61
N THR A 123 -4.20 -2.07 -1.69
CA THR A 123 -4.83 -3.38 -1.97
C THR A 123 -4.93 -3.76 -3.45
N SER A 124 -4.26 -2.99 -4.33
CA SER A 124 -4.35 -3.16 -5.79
C SER A 124 -3.88 -4.53 -6.26
N VAL A 125 -4.58 -5.12 -7.24
CA VAL A 125 -4.19 -6.40 -7.87
C VAL A 125 -3.75 -6.26 -9.33
N VAL A 126 -3.57 -5.03 -9.82
CA VAL A 126 -3.25 -4.75 -11.24
C VAL A 126 -1.85 -4.16 -11.47
N GLY A 127 -1.04 -4.03 -10.42
CA GLY A 127 0.39 -3.70 -10.52
C GLY A 127 0.72 -2.22 -10.84
N HIS A 128 -0.24 -1.30 -10.69
CA HIS A 128 -0.07 0.14 -10.97
C HIS A 128 0.74 0.92 -9.93
N LEU A 129 1.07 0.30 -8.78
CA LEU A 129 1.85 0.94 -7.72
C LEU A 129 3.36 0.93 -7.99
N ARG A 130 3.80 0.27 -9.05
CA ARG A 130 5.20 0.18 -9.44
C ARG A 130 5.63 1.38 -10.28
N PRO A 131 6.90 1.81 -10.18
CA PRO A 131 7.44 2.86 -11.05
C PRO A 131 7.29 2.53 -12.53
N PRO A 132 6.76 3.46 -13.34
CA PRO A 132 6.73 3.30 -14.79
C PRO A 132 8.15 3.41 -15.38
N SER A 133 8.37 2.82 -16.56
CA SER A 133 9.63 2.90 -17.30
C SER A 133 9.93 4.29 -17.90
N SER A 134 9.15 5.31 -17.57
CA SER A 134 9.22 6.68 -18.11
C SER A 134 10.52 7.44 -17.80
N GLY A 135 11.37 6.92 -16.92
CA GLY A 135 12.61 7.57 -16.48
C GLY A 135 12.43 8.70 -15.45
N ARG A 136 11.20 9.20 -15.25
CA ARG A 136 10.89 10.20 -14.22
C ARG A 136 10.97 9.62 -12.80
N PRO A 137 11.33 10.43 -11.78
CA PRO A 137 11.20 10.02 -10.39
C PRO A 137 9.72 9.84 -10.02
N MET A 138 9.43 8.91 -9.12
CA MET A 138 8.07 8.64 -8.63
C MET A 138 7.94 8.96 -7.14
N LEU A 139 6.87 9.65 -6.78
CA LEU A 139 6.43 9.86 -5.40
C LEU A 139 5.13 9.08 -5.17
N THR A 140 5.12 8.18 -4.19
CA THR A 140 3.87 7.57 -3.71
C THR A 140 3.30 8.37 -2.54
N VAL A 141 2.04 8.77 -2.63
CA VAL A 141 1.35 9.54 -1.58
C VAL A 141 0.37 8.63 -0.85
N MET A 142 0.72 8.24 0.38
CA MET A 142 -0.08 7.36 1.22
C MET A 142 -1.14 8.18 1.97
N LEU A 143 -2.41 7.99 1.62
CA LEU A 143 -3.51 8.79 2.15
C LEU A 143 -3.99 8.33 3.54
N GLU A 144 -3.44 7.23 4.07
CA GLU A 144 -3.93 6.54 5.28
C GLU A 144 -4.01 7.40 6.56
N ARG A 145 -3.34 8.55 6.62
CA ARG A 145 -3.46 9.50 7.74
C ARG A 145 -4.66 10.45 7.62
N MET A 146 -5.22 10.60 6.43
CA MET A 146 -6.42 11.40 6.15
C MET A 146 -7.66 10.48 6.17
N ARG A 147 -8.20 10.19 7.35
CA ARG A 147 -9.22 9.13 7.56
C ARG A 147 -10.46 9.54 8.38
N ARG A 148 -10.67 10.84 8.57
CA ARG A 148 -11.73 11.36 9.44
C ARG A 148 -13.05 11.54 8.69
N LEU A 149 -14.16 11.33 9.41
CA LEU A 149 -15.48 11.89 9.08
C LEU A 149 -15.42 13.42 9.25
N VAL A 150 -15.56 14.15 8.14
CA VAL A 150 -15.50 15.62 8.09
C VAL A 150 -16.87 16.25 8.35
N ARG A 151 -17.92 15.67 7.76
CA ARG A 151 -19.29 16.17 7.88
C ARG A 151 -20.28 15.02 7.73
N LEU A 152 -21.34 15.05 8.53
CA LEU A 152 -22.52 14.21 8.36
C LEU A 152 -23.76 15.12 8.27
N ASP A 153 -24.48 15.02 7.17
CA ASP A 153 -25.77 15.66 6.95
C ASP A 153 -26.86 14.59 7.06
N ALA A 154 -27.45 14.46 8.25
CA ALA A 154 -28.44 13.42 8.55
C ALA A 154 -29.75 13.59 7.77
N LEU A 155 -30.11 14.83 7.40
CA LEU A 155 -31.31 15.11 6.62
C LEU A 155 -31.10 14.69 5.16
N ALA A 156 -29.94 15.04 4.59
CA ALA A 156 -29.59 14.67 3.22
C ALA A 156 -29.04 13.24 3.08
N GLN A 157 -28.74 12.57 4.20
CA GLN A 157 -28.06 11.27 4.27
C GLN A 157 -26.70 11.28 3.56
N LEU A 158 -25.95 12.38 3.70
CA LEU A 158 -24.63 12.55 3.09
C LEU A 158 -23.53 12.59 4.15
N ALA A 159 -22.48 11.78 3.95
CA ALA A 159 -21.28 11.82 4.77
C ALA A 159 -20.08 12.20 3.91
N THR A 160 -19.29 13.16 4.37
CA THR A 160 -18.02 13.56 3.77
C THR A 160 -16.88 13.00 4.61
N PHE A 161 -16.03 12.19 4.00
CA PHE A 161 -14.83 11.62 4.61
C PHE A 161 -13.57 12.14 3.93
N GLU A 162 -12.47 12.14 4.67
CA GLU A 162 -11.14 12.20 4.08
C GLU A 162 -10.86 10.91 3.28
N ALA A 163 -10.14 11.04 2.15
CA ALA A 163 -10.04 10.00 1.13
C ALA A 163 -9.25 8.73 1.53
N GLY A 164 -8.53 8.76 2.64
CA GLY A 164 -7.72 7.65 3.12
C GLY A 164 -8.41 6.73 4.13
N VAL A 165 -9.68 6.98 4.46
CA VAL A 165 -10.42 6.14 5.41
C VAL A 165 -10.56 4.71 4.89
N ALA A 166 -10.22 3.72 5.72
CA ALA A 166 -10.43 2.31 5.39
C ALA A 166 -11.89 1.92 5.64
N GLY A 167 -12.42 0.95 4.87
CA GLY A 167 -13.81 0.50 5.00
C GLY A 167 -14.25 0.18 6.44
N PRO A 168 -13.50 -0.61 7.23
CA PRO A 168 -13.83 -0.87 8.63
C PRO A 168 -13.90 0.39 9.50
N ASP A 169 -12.97 1.33 9.32
CA ASP A 169 -12.91 2.59 10.07
C ASP A 169 -14.04 3.55 9.65
N LEU A 170 -14.40 3.57 8.37
CA LEU A 170 -15.53 4.32 7.83
C LEU A 170 -16.84 3.82 8.47
N GLU A 171 -17.08 2.50 8.43
CA GLU A 171 -18.29 1.90 8.98
C GLU A 171 -18.37 2.06 10.51
N ALA A 172 -17.23 1.99 11.21
CA ALA A 172 -17.20 2.25 12.65
C ALA A 172 -17.60 3.70 12.98
N GLN A 173 -17.09 4.68 12.22
CA GLN A 173 -17.43 6.09 12.38
C GLN A 173 -18.90 6.38 12.08
N LEU A 174 -19.47 5.79 11.03
CA LEU A 174 -20.89 5.93 10.71
C LEU A 174 -21.80 5.26 11.75
N ARG A 175 -21.44 4.05 12.20
CA ARG A 175 -22.23 3.30 13.19
C ARG A 175 -22.33 4.04 14.51
N ALA A 176 -21.27 4.74 14.92
CA ALA A 176 -21.30 5.60 16.09
C ALA A 176 -22.33 6.74 15.99
N GLN A 177 -22.76 7.09 14.77
CA GLN A 177 -23.79 8.08 14.48
C GLN A 177 -25.16 7.45 14.13
N GLY A 178 -25.28 6.11 14.18
CA GLY A 178 -26.50 5.38 13.82
C GLY A 178 -26.67 5.09 12.32
N TRP A 179 -25.59 5.16 11.54
CA TRP A 179 -25.62 4.98 10.08
C TRP A 179 -24.73 3.82 9.61
N MET A 180 -24.91 3.42 8.35
CA MET A 180 -24.08 2.43 7.63
C MET A 180 -23.97 2.86 6.16
N LEU A 181 -22.80 2.67 5.54
CA LEU A 181 -22.63 2.92 4.10
C LEU A 181 -23.02 1.68 3.28
N GLY A 182 -22.46 0.51 3.63
CA GLY A 182 -22.78 -0.77 3.00
C GLY A 182 -22.10 -1.01 1.65
N HIS A 183 -20.88 -0.49 1.46
CA HIS A 183 -20.09 -0.71 0.23
C HIS A 183 -19.35 -2.07 0.23
#